data_AF-S2RCS3-F1
#
_entry.id   AF-S2RCS3-F1
#
_cell.length_a   1.000
_cell.length_b   1.000
_cell.length_c   1.000
_cell.angle_alpha   90.00
_cell.angle_beta   90.00
_cell.angle_gamma   90.00
#
_symmetry.space_group_name_H-M   'P 1'
#
loop_
_entity.id
_entity.type
_entity.pdbx_description
1 polymer ?
#
loop_
_entity_poly.entity_id
_entity_poly.type
_entity_poly.pdbx_seq_one_letter_code
_entity_poly.pdbx_strand_id
1 'polypeptide(L)'
;DLKLPQLGHGLRVLASDGYGFFVRNSGGLAVIADRGVLNVSLFLPNEDELSINGAYELMTQLFRTAFPSLPIATTEIVHSYCPGKYDLSVRGQKFAGMAQRRNRAGIVVMLYCSIFGNQDARCALLRRFYHEGKAAASSHFTFPVIRSETMTTLSDLLGRPLTLEQATVALLNALADTGIAADMNSMPILLRDPAYHKALTEATADLHTRNRSLKKMGEHDAI
;
A
#
# COMPACT_ATOMS: atom_id res chain seq x y z
N ASP A 1 -3.72 10.31 -6.45
CA ASP A 1 -4.72 11.28 -5.96
C ASP A 1 -5.25 12.15 -7.06
N LEU A 2 -6.27 11.66 -7.78
CA LEU A 2 -6.79 12.30 -8.99
C LEU A 2 -7.50 13.65 -8.75
N LYS A 3 -7.79 13.98 -7.48
CA LYS A 3 -8.52 15.19 -7.09
C LYS A 3 -7.62 16.40 -6.87
N LEU A 4 -6.31 16.27 -7.11
CA LEU A 4 -5.37 17.38 -6.98
C LEU A 4 -5.69 18.47 -8.00
N PRO A 5 -5.79 19.75 -7.60
CA PRO A 5 -6.07 20.84 -8.53
C PRO A 5 -5.05 20.92 -9.68
N GLN A 6 -3.78 20.63 -9.41
CA GLN A 6 -2.70 20.60 -10.42
C GLN A 6 -2.02 19.24 -10.46
N LEU A 7 -2.79 18.17 -10.66
CA LEU A 7 -2.26 16.80 -10.69
C LEU A 7 -1.01 16.65 -11.59
N GLY A 8 -1.00 17.23 -12.79
CA GLY A 8 0.14 17.16 -13.72
C GLY A 8 1.46 17.66 -13.11
N HIS A 9 1.42 18.76 -12.34
CA HIS A 9 2.58 19.29 -11.63
C HIS A 9 3.08 18.32 -10.56
N GLY A 10 2.16 17.73 -9.78
CA GLY A 10 2.50 16.67 -8.82
C GLY A 10 3.15 15.47 -9.51
N LEU A 11 2.61 14.99 -10.63
CA LEU A 11 3.16 13.85 -11.36
C LEU A 11 4.58 14.10 -11.87
N ARG A 12 4.92 15.33 -12.26
CA ARG A 12 6.29 15.70 -12.67
C ARG A 12 7.29 15.55 -11.54
N VAL A 13 6.91 15.85 -10.30
CA VAL A 13 7.76 15.61 -9.12
C VAL A 13 8.12 14.13 -8.99
N LEU A 14 7.15 13.24 -9.18
CA LEU A 14 7.40 11.80 -9.11
C LEU A 14 8.35 11.35 -10.22
N ALA A 15 8.10 11.81 -11.45
CA ALA A 15 8.93 11.49 -12.61
C ALA A 15 10.38 12.01 -12.46
N SER A 16 10.57 13.26 -11.99
CA SER A 16 11.90 13.86 -11.81
C SER A 16 12.76 13.11 -10.79
N ASP A 17 12.12 12.51 -9.80
CA ASP A 17 12.77 11.70 -8.77
C ASP A 17 12.90 10.23 -9.19
N GLY A 18 12.58 9.88 -10.43
CA GLY A 18 12.73 8.54 -11.01
C GLY A 18 11.62 7.55 -10.65
N TYR A 19 10.49 8.02 -10.10
CA TYR A 19 9.37 7.16 -9.74
C TYR A 19 8.37 7.03 -10.90
N GLY A 20 8.04 5.78 -11.23
CA GLY A 20 6.83 5.48 -11.99
C GLY A 20 5.58 5.73 -11.14
N PHE A 21 4.47 6.09 -11.79
CA PHE A 21 3.19 6.30 -11.12
C PHE A 21 2.06 5.60 -11.86
N PHE A 22 1.07 5.16 -11.09
CA PHE A 22 -0.19 4.64 -11.61
C PHE A 22 -1.30 4.85 -10.57
N VAL A 23 -2.55 4.90 -11.02
CA VAL A 23 -3.74 4.86 -10.18
C VAL A 23 -4.22 3.42 -10.09
N ARG A 24 -4.28 2.91 -8.87
CA ARG A 24 -4.74 1.55 -8.54
C ARG A 24 -6.27 1.42 -8.68
N ASN A 25 -6.76 0.18 -8.69
CA ASN A 25 -8.19 -0.12 -8.77
C ASN A 25 -8.95 0.12 -7.45
N SER A 26 -8.24 0.15 -6.33
CA SER A 26 -8.75 0.49 -5.01
C SER A 26 -8.64 2.00 -4.76
N GLY A 27 -9.55 2.53 -3.93
CA GLY A 27 -9.50 3.93 -3.52
C GLY A 27 -8.31 4.25 -2.62
N GLY A 28 -8.36 5.40 -1.98
CA GLY A 28 -7.35 5.89 -1.06
C GLY A 28 -6.38 6.89 -1.70
N LEU A 29 -5.43 7.34 -0.90
CA LEU A 29 -4.50 8.41 -1.24
C LEU A 29 -3.17 7.85 -1.74
N ALA A 30 -2.22 8.73 -2.08
CA ALA A 30 -0.91 8.34 -2.60
C ALA A 30 -0.13 7.49 -1.58
N VAL A 31 0.47 6.41 -2.07
CA VAL A 31 1.38 5.52 -1.33
C VAL A 31 2.64 5.29 -2.17
N ILE A 32 3.77 5.07 -1.52
CA ILE A 32 5.03 4.76 -2.19
C ILE A 32 5.27 3.25 -2.20
N ALA A 33 5.75 2.75 -3.33
CA ALA A 33 6.36 1.43 -3.46
C ALA A 33 7.78 1.60 -4.01
N ASP A 34 8.75 1.01 -3.32
CA ASP A 34 10.15 0.94 -3.73
C ASP A 34 10.77 -0.36 -3.22
N ARG A 35 12.07 -0.57 -3.44
CA ARG A 35 12.80 -1.79 -3.05
C ARG A 35 12.74 -2.14 -1.56
N GLY A 36 12.37 -1.19 -0.69
CA GLY A 36 12.24 -1.39 0.76
C GLY A 36 10.80 -1.51 1.23
N VAL A 37 9.83 -1.61 0.33
CA VAL A 37 8.40 -1.73 0.65
C VAL A 37 7.89 -3.13 0.27
N LEU A 38 7.29 -3.83 1.23
CA LEU A 38 6.59 -5.10 1.01
C LEU A 38 5.09 -4.85 0.83
N ASN A 39 4.48 -5.41 -0.22
CA ASN A 39 3.03 -5.41 -0.37
C ASN A 39 2.49 -6.82 -0.10
N VAL A 40 1.49 -6.92 0.78
CA VAL A 40 0.86 -8.18 1.19
C VAL A 40 -0.62 -8.11 0.85
N SER A 41 -1.19 -9.17 0.28
CA SER A 41 -2.61 -9.25 -0.03
C SER A 41 -3.20 -10.57 0.45
N LEU A 42 -4.27 -10.51 1.23
CA LEU A 42 -5.06 -11.66 1.63
C LEU A 42 -6.32 -11.71 0.77
N PHE A 43 -6.45 -12.75 -0.04
CA PHE A 43 -7.64 -13.05 -0.83
C PHE A 43 -8.47 -14.06 -0.05
N LEU A 44 -9.64 -13.62 0.42
CA LEU A 44 -10.51 -14.39 1.29
C LEU A 44 -11.83 -14.66 0.56
N PRO A 45 -12.39 -15.88 0.66
CA PRO A 45 -13.73 -16.13 0.16
C PRO A 45 -14.73 -15.28 0.95
N ASN A 46 -15.83 -14.88 0.30
CA ASN A 46 -16.89 -14.13 0.96
C ASN A 46 -17.90 -15.07 1.63
N GLU A 47 -17.41 -16.03 2.40
CA GLU A 47 -18.23 -16.96 3.19
C GLU A 47 -18.50 -16.30 4.56
N ASP A 48 -19.72 -16.41 5.09
CA ASP A 48 -20.13 -15.96 6.44
C ASP A 48 -20.06 -14.45 6.77
N GLU A 49 -20.29 -13.55 5.80
CA GLU A 49 -20.35 -12.09 6.01
C GLU A 49 -19.20 -11.51 6.88
N LEU A 50 -17.95 -11.95 6.66
CA LEU A 50 -16.79 -11.41 7.38
C LEU A 50 -16.80 -9.88 7.36
N SER A 51 -16.95 -9.25 8.54
CA SER A 51 -17.10 -7.80 8.64
C SER A 51 -15.85 -7.04 8.13
N ILE A 52 -16.01 -5.76 7.74
CA ILE A 52 -14.90 -4.89 7.31
C ILE A 52 -13.78 -4.92 8.35
N ASN A 53 -14.14 -4.70 9.61
CA ASN A 53 -13.21 -4.66 10.72
C ASN A 53 -12.55 -6.02 10.97
N GLY A 54 -13.33 -7.11 10.90
CA GLY A 54 -12.80 -8.47 11.06
C GLY A 54 -11.75 -8.82 10.02
N ALA A 55 -11.95 -8.42 8.77
CA ALA A 55 -10.97 -8.64 7.71
C ALA A 55 -9.67 -7.85 7.93
N TYR A 56 -9.74 -6.59 8.38
CA TYR A 56 -8.54 -5.84 8.76
C TYR A 56 -7.84 -6.45 9.97
N GLU A 57 -8.60 -7.00 10.91
CA GLU A 57 -8.04 -7.66 12.09
C GLU A 57 -7.25 -8.91 11.71
N LEU A 58 -7.67 -9.70 10.72
CA LEU A 58 -6.89 -10.85 10.23
C LEU A 58 -5.47 -10.44 9.78
N MET A 59 -5.36 -9.37 8.97
CA MET A 59 -4.05 -8.85 8.54
C MET A 59 -3.27 -8.27 9.73
N THR A 60 -3.94 -7.60 10.65
CA THR A 60 -3.31 -7.04 11.86
C THR A 60 -2.70 -8.13 12.72
N GLN A 61 -3.45 -9.21 12.97
CA GLN A 61 -3.00 -10.33 13.79
C GLN A 61 -1.84 -11.07 13.13
N LEU A 62 -1.87 -11.24 11.80
CA LEU A 62 -0.73 -11.80 11.07
C LEU A 62 0.56 -11.01 11.35
N PHE A 63 0.52 -9.68 11.29
CA PHE A 63 1.70 -8.85 11.58
C PHE A 63 2.11 -8.87 13.06
N ARG A 64 1.15 -8.94 14.00
CA ARG A 64 1.44 -9.10 15.43
C ARG A 64 2.15 -10.43 15.72
N THR A 65 1.67 -11.52 15.12
CA THR A 65 2.29 -12.85 15.25
C THR A 65 3.68 -12.89 14.60
N ALA A 66 3.86 -12.27 13.44
CA ALA A 66 5.14 -12.25 12.74
C ALA A 66 6.22 -11.41 13.46
N PHE A 67 5.83 -10.37 14.19
CA PHE A 67 6.74 -9.44 14.87
C PHE A 67 6.35 -9.24 16.35
N PRO A 68 6.39 -10.30 17.17
CA PRO A 68 5.80 -10.30 18.52
C PRO A 68 6.55 -9.40 19.51
N SER A 69 7.79 -9.01 19.20
CA SER A 69 8.58 -8.09 20.02
C SER A 69 8.12 -6.63 19.90
N LEU A 70 7.25 -6.32 18.94
CA LEU A 70 6.75 -4.96 18.70
C LEU A 70 5.32 -4.81 19.23
N PRO A 71 5.02 -3.76 20.01
CA PRO A 71 3.65 -3.48 20.45
C PRO A 71 2.86 -2.81 19.31
N ILE A 72 2.48 -3.60 18.30
CA ILE A 72 1.80 -3.12 17.10
C ILE A 72 0.35 -2.71 17.44
N ALA A 73 0.06 -1.44 17.23
CA ALA A 73 -1.25 -0.84 17.40
C ALA A 73 -1.90 -0.49 16.06
N THR A 74 -3.23 -0.47 16.04
CA THR A 74 -4.06 -0.03 14.91
C THR A 74 -4.74 1.28 15.28
N THR A 75 -4.40 2.35 14.58
CA THR A 75 -5.08 3.64 14.70
C THR A 75 -4.76 4.51 13.50
N GLU A 76 -5.56 5.53 13.23
CA GLU A 76 -5.27 6.49 12.17
C GLU A 76 -4.07 7.37 12.53
N ILE A 77 -3.03 7.33 11.70
CA ILE A 77 -1.87 8.23 11.84
C ILE A 77 -2.08 9.41 10.89
N VAL A 78 -2.80 10.43 11.38
CA VAL A 78 -3.33 11.57 10.59
C VAL A 78 -2.27 12.31 9.77
N HIS A 79 -1.05 12.46 10.31
CA HIS A 79 0.04 13.16 9.63
C HIS A 79 0.96 12.25 8.80
N SER A 80 0.50 11.05 8.47
CA SER A 80 1.18 10.15 7.52
C SER A 80 0.67 10.35 6.09
N TYR A 81 1.35 9.75 5.11
CA TYR A 81 0.73 9.59 3.79
C TYR A 81 -0.29 8.44 3.80
N CYS A 82 -1.37 8.65 3.04
CA CYS A 82 -2.52 7.75 2.98
C CYS A 82 -2.99 7.28 4.38
N PRO A 83 -3.36 8.21 5.27
CA PRO A 83 -3.87 7.87 6.59
C PRO A 83 -5.14 7.01 6.48
N GLY A 84 -5.29 6.07 7.40
CA GLY A 84 -6.47 5.22 7.49
C GLY A 84 -6.66 4.66 8.89
N LYS A 85 -7.91 4.35 9.26
CA LYS A 85 -8.30 3.86 10.59
C LYS A 85 -7.54 2.62 11.08
N TYR A 86 -6.98 1.84 10.15
CA TYR A 86 -6.25 0.60 10.38
C TYR A 86 -4.78 0.70 9.99
N ASP A 87 -4.17 1.89 10.08
CA ASP A 87 -2.72 1.99 9.95
C ASP A 87 -2.03 1.21 11.07
N LEU A 88 -0.99 0.43 10.73
CA LEU A 88 -0.17 -0.24 11.72
C LEU A 88 0.95 0.69 12.16
N SER A 89 1.09 0.82 13.48
CA SER A 89 2.07 1.70 14.09
C SER A 89 2.67 1.09 15.35
N VAL A 90 3.85 1.59 15.72
CA VAL A 90 4.47 1.36 17.01
C VAL A 90 4.80 2.74 17.59
N ARG A 91 4.35 3.02 18.82
CA ARG A 91 4.57 4.30 19.51
C ARG A 91 4.17 5.52 18.66
N GLY A 92 3.08 5.42 17.90
CA GLY A 92 2.56 6.50 17.05
C GLY A 92 3.28 6.68 15.71
N GLN A 93 4.27 5.85 15.39
CA GLN A 93 4.96 5.87 14.10
C GLN A 93 4.40 4.78 13.18
N LYS A 94 3.78 5.20 12.08
CA LYS A 94 3.23 4.31 11.05
C LYS A 94 4.33 3.61 10.27
N PHE A 95 4.22 2.28 10.14
CA PHE A 95 5.09 1.50 9.25
C PHE A 95 4.29 0.75 8.17
N ALA A 96 2.97 0.64 8.30
CA ALA A 96 2.13 0.02 7.28
C ALA A 96 0.74 0.67 7.19
N GLY A 97 0.09 0.55 6.04
CA GLY A 97 -1.28 0.99 5.82
C GLY A 97 -2.06 -0.02 4.99
N MET A 98 -3.37 -0.10 5.23
CA MET A 98 -4.24 -1.10 4.63
C MET A 98 -5.33 -0.48 3.75
N ALA A 99 -5.79 -1.27 2.79
CA ALA A 99 -6.98 -1.01 2.00
C ALA A 99 -7.73 -2.33 1.80
N GLN A 100 -9.03 -2.24 1.55
CA GLN A 100 -9.85 -3.40 1.30
C GLN A 100 -10.70 -3.22 0.05
N ARG A 101 -10.89 -4.30 -0.71
CA ARG A 101 -11.85 -4.40 -1.80
C ARG A 101 -12.78 -5.59 -1.55
N ARG A 102 -14.07 -5.42 -1.83
CA ARG A 102 -15.10 -6.44 -1.63
C ARG A 102 -15.96 -6.56 -2.87
N ASN A 103 -16.31 -7.78 -3.26
CA ASN A 103 -17.34 -8.08 -4.24
C ASN A 103 -18.09 -9.35 -3.79
N ARG A 104 -19.07 -9.80 -4.59
CA ARG A 104 -19.85 -11.00 -4.26
C ARG A 104 -19.00 -12.27 -4.13
N ALA A 105 -17.89 -12.35 -4.84
CA ALA A 105 -17.04 -13.54 -4.88
C ALA A 105 -16.03 -13.59 -3.73
N GLY A 106 -15.64 -12.45 -3.17
CA GLY A 106 -14.55 -12.41 -2.24
C GLY A 106 -14.20 -11.05 -1.68
N ILE A 107 -13.28 -11.11 -0.74
CA ILE A 107 -12.70 -10.00 -0.02
C ILE A 107 -11.20 -9.99 -0.29
N VAL A 108 -10.63 -8.83 -0.58
CA VAL A 108 -9.18 -8.65 -0.67
C VAL A 108 -8.74 -7.59 0.31
N VAL A 109 -7.92 -7.96 1.28
CA VAL A 109 -7.23 -7.04 2.19
C VAL A 109 -5.82 -6.84 1.67
N MET A 110 -5.47 -5.61 1.32
CA MET A 110 -4.16 -5.21 0.80
C MET A 110 -3.44 -4.37 1.85
N LEU A 111 -2.16 -4.61 2.05
CA LEU A 111 -1.32 -3.87 2.97
C LEU A 111 -0.01 -3.53 2.28
N TYR A 112 0.46 -2.28 2.44
CA TYR A 112 1.86 -1.94 2.18
C TYR A 112 2.59 -1.81 3.51
N CYS A 113 3.84 -2.26 3.57
CA CYS A 113 4.69 -2.21 4.75
C CYS A 113 6.06 -1.63 4.39
N SER A 114 6.47 -0.56 5.04
CA SER A 114 7.83 -0.01 4.96
C SER A 114 8.77 -0.94 5.74
N ILE A 115 9.51 -1.81 5.04
CA ILE A 115 10.42 -2.77 5.69
C ILE A 115 11.75 -2.11 6.07
N PHE A 116 12.41 -1.47 5.11
CA PHE A 116 13.69 -0.77 5.31
C PHE A 116 13.81 0.44 4.37
N GLY A 117 14.88 1.21 4.48
CA GLY A 117 15.21 2.34 3.60
C GLY A 117 14.85 3.70 4.19
N ASN A 118 15.01 4.76 3.41
CA ASN A 118 14.84 6.13 3.91
C ASN A 118 13.36 6.55 3.91
N GLN A 119 12.68 6.37 5.04
CA GLN A 119 11.28 6.76 5.19
C GLN A 119 11.07 8.27 5.13
N ASP A 120 12.03 9.08 5.59
CA ASP A 120 11.96 10.55 5.50
C ASP A 120 11.97 11.03 4.06
N ALA A 121 12.77 10.41 3.20
CA ALA A 121 12.80 10.68 1.76
C ALA A 121 11.46 10.33 1.11
N ARG A 122 10.83 9.20 1.50
CA ARG A 122 9.47 8.84 1.04
C ARG A 122 8.45 9.91 1.44
N CYS A 123 8.48 10.35 2.70
CA CYS A 123 7.61 11.42 3.18
C CYS A 123 7.86 12.75 2.46
N ALA A 124 9.13 13.10 2.21
CA ALA A 124 9.51 14.32 1.51
C ALA A 124 9.05 14.32 0.05
N LEU A 125 9.18 13.19 -0.66
CA LEU A 125 8.70 13.03 -2.02
C LEU A 125 7.19 13.28 -2.11
N LEU A 126 6.39 12.63 -1.27
CA LEU A 126 4.94 12.83 -1.29
C LEU A 126 4.54 14.24 -0.83
N ARG A 127 5.28 14.85 0.10
CA ARG A 127 5.05 16.25 0.49
C ARG A 127 5.23 17.19 -0.70
N ARG A 128 6.29 17.02 -1.50
CA ARG A 128 6.50 17.76 -2.74
C ARG A 128 5.41 17.48 -3.77
N PHE A 129 5.00 16.21 -3.95
CA PHE A 129 3.90 15.83 -4.81
C PHE A 129 2.59 16.58 -4.47
N TYR A 130 2.21 16.61 -3.19
CA TYR A 130 1.02 17.35 -2.74
C TYR A 130 1.17 18.87 -2.85
N HIS A 131 2.36 19.39 -2.59
CA HIS A 131 2.66 20.82 -2.72
C HIS A 131 2.52 21.30 -4.17
N GLU A 132 3.21 20.65 -5.11
CA GLU A 132 3.14 20.97 -6.54
C GLU A 132 1.77 20.65 -7.13
N GLY A 133 1.10 19.62 -6.62
CA GLY A 133 -0.30 19.32 -6.93
C GLY A 133 -1.32 20.35 -6.46
N LYS A 134 -0.88 21.42 -5.76
CA LYS A 134 -1.71 22.47 -5.13
C LYS A 134 -2.77 21.91 -4.18
N ALA A 135 -2.42 20.89 -3.41
CA ALA A 135 -3.32 20.24 -2.46
C ALA A 135 -3.98 21.22 -1.48
N ALA A 136 -3.23 22.19 -0.95
CA ALA A 136 -3.73 23.18 0.01
C ALA A 136 -4.75 24.18 -0.60
N ALA A 137 -4.78 24.32 -1.93
CA ALA A 137 -5.76 25.16 -2.63
C ALA A 137 -7.06 24.42 -2.96
N SER A 138 -7.17 23.14 -2.61
CA SER A 138 -8.40 22.37 -2.86
C SER A 138 -9.51 22.79 -1.91
N SER A 139 -10.63 23.27 -2.47
CA SER A 139 -11.83 23.63 -1.71
C SER A 139 -12.76 22.44 -1.40
N HIS A 140 -12.59 21.33 -2.11
CA HIS A 140 -13.53 20.20 -2.10
C HIS A 140 -12.94 18.90 -1.55
N PHE A 141 -11.63 18.87 -1.28
CA PHE A 141 -10.96 17.66 -0.81
C PHE A 141 -9.81 17.98 0.12
N THR A 142 -9.80 17.36 1.30
CA THR A 142 -8.69 17.49 2.26
C THR A 142 -7.62 16.45 1.97
N PHE A 143 -6.40 16.93 1.73
CA PHE A 143 -5.22 16.10 1.54
C PHE A 143 -4.39 16.00 2.83
N PRO A 144 -3.58 14.94 3.01
CA PRO A 144 -2.83 14.74 4.23
C PRO A 144 -1.67 15.75 4.35
N VAL A 145 -1.45 16.25 5.56
CA VAL A 145 -0.24 17.01 5.92
C VAL A 145 0.80 16.02 6.42
N ILE A 146 1.79 15.72 5.60
CA ILE A 146 2.79 14.66 5.87
C ILE A 146 3.92 15.17 6.76
N ARG A 147 4.10 14.51 7.91
CA ARG A 147 5.15 14.72 8.90
C ARG A 147 6.01 13.47 9.03
N SER A 148 7.31 13.61 8.76
CA SER A 148 8.20 12.45 8.64
C SER A 148 8.33 11.70 9.96
N GLU A 149 8.32 12.41 11.09
CA GLU A 149 8.39 11.84 12.44
C GLU A 149 7.26 10.87 12.78
N THR A 150 6.14 10.92 12.05
CA THR A 150 4.98 10.04 12.25
C THR A 150 5.04 8.75 11.44
N MET A 151 6.09 8.53 10.66
CA MET A 151 6.27 7.33 9.85
C MET A 151 7.67 6.75 10.06
N THR A 152 7.79 5.44 9.95
CA THR A 152 9.06 4.74 10.15
C THR A 152 9.12 3.45 9.33
N THR A 153 10.21 2.71 9.43
CA THR A 153 10.34 1.37 8.86
C THR A 153 10.32 0.30 9.94
N LEU A 154 9.96 -0.93 9.56
CA LEU A 154 9.98 -2.06 10.46
C LEU A 154 11.39 -2.40 10.94
N SER A 155 12.41 -2.20 10.08
CA SER A 155 13.82 -2.34 10.44
C SER A 155 14.23 -1.37 11.57
N ASP A 156 13.82 -0.10 11.49
CA ASP A 156 14.11 0.90 12.52
C ASP A 156 13.40 0.55 13.84
N LEU A 157 12.13 0.12 13.75
CA LEU A 157 11.35 -0.30 14.92
C LEU A 157 11.97 -1.51 15.65
N LEU A 158 12.54 -2.46 14.89
CA LEU A 158 13.23 -3.62 15.45
C LEU A 158 14.64 -3.29 15.95
N GLY A 159 15.18 -2.11 15.62
CA GLY A 159 16.56 -1.72 15.94
C GLY A 159 17.61 -2.58 15.24
N ARG A 160 17.27 -3.23 14.12
CA ARG A 160 18.19 -4.07 13.35
C ARG A 160 17.81 -4.12 11.86
N PRO A 161 18.77 -4.40 10.96
CA PRO A 161 18.47 -4.64 9.55
C PRO A 161 17.43 -5.75 9.37
N LEU A 162 16.48 -5.49 8.47
CA LEU A 162 15.45 -6.45 8.04
C LEU A 162 15.31 -6.38 6.51
N THR A 163 15.41 -7.52 5.82
CA THR A 163 15.20 -7.61 4.36
C THR A 163 13.75 -7.96 4.01
N LEU A 164 13.36 -7.82 2.74
CA LEU A 164 12.03 -8.24 2.28
C LEU A 164 11.82 -9.75 2.44
N GLU A 165 12.87 -10.54 2.18
CA GLU A 165 12.84 -12.00 2.29
C GLU A 165 12.64 -12.41 3.75
N GLN A 166 13.37 -11.80 4.68
CA GLN A 166 13.22 -12.05 6.11
C GLN A 166 11.83 -11.67 6.61
N ALA A 167 11.28 -10.53 6.17
CA ALA A 167 9.92 -10.14 6.51
C ALA A 167 8.89 -11.10 5.94
N THR A 168 9.08 -11.57 4.70
CA THR A 168 8.21 -12.56 4.05
C THR A 168 8.22 -13.89 4.81
N VAL A 169 9.40 -14.40 5.17
CA VAL A 169 9.54 -15.63 5.97
C VAL A 169 8.87 -15.49 7.33
N ALA A 170 9.01 -14.34 8.00
CA ALA A 170 8.33 -14.11 9.28
C ALA A 170 6.80 -14.18 9.15
N LEU A 171 6.23 -13.62 8.08
CA LEU A 171 4.79 -13.70 7.79
C LEU A 171 4.35 -15.14 7.46
N LEU A 172 5.14 -15.89 6.69
CA LEU A 172 4.84 -17.29 6.36
C LEU A 172 4.89 -18.18 7.61
N ASN A 173 5.87 -17.98 8.49
CA ASN A 173 5.96 -18.70 9.76
C ASN A 173 4.77 -18.36 10.67
N ALA A 174 4.37 -17.09 10.73
CA ALA A 174 3.18 -16.67 11.48
C ALA A 174 1.88 -17.32 10.96
N LEU A 175 1.74 -17.53 9.64
CA LEU A 175 0.63 -18.31 9.09
C LEU A 175 0.70 -19.78 9.50
N ALA A 176 1.89 -20.39 9.42
CA ALA A 176 2.09 -21.78 9.80
C ALA A 176 1.78 -22.02 11.29
N ASP A 177 2.12 -21.08 12.17
CA ASP A 177 1.79 -21.12 13.60
C ASP A 177 0.27 -21.12 13.85
N THR A 178 -0.52 -20.60 12.91
CA THR A 178 -1.99 -20.66 12.92
C THR A 178 -2.58 -21.90 12.24
N GLY A 179 -1.73 -22.87 11.86
CA GLY A 179 -2.12 -24.10 11.17
C GLY A 179 -2.33 -23.94 9.67
N ILE A 180 -1.96 -22.79 9.08
CA ILE A 180 -2.08 -22.52 7.65
C ILE A 180 -0.71 -22.71 7.00
N ALA A 181 -0.46 -23.89 6.44
CA ALA A 181 0.75 -24.14 5.67
C ALA A 181 0.69 -23.42 4.31
N ALA A 182 1.75 -22.68 3.98
CA ALA A 182 1.83 -21.98 2.70
C ALA A 182 2.09 -22.97 1.54
N ASP A 183 1.18 -22.99 0.57
CA ASP A 183 1.39 -23.67 -0.71
C ASP A 183 2.05 -22.71 -1.70
N MET A 184 3.34 -22.97 -1.96
CA MET A 184 4.14 -22.18 -2.90
C MET A 184 4.10 -22.71 -4.34
N ASN A 185 3.39 -23.81 -4.60
CA ASN A 185 3.40 -24.52 -5.89
C ASN A 185 2.14 -24.28 -6.71
N SER A 186 0.96 -24.20 -6.08
CA SER A 186 -0.30 -24.07 -6.83
C SER A 186 -0.44 -22.73 -7.55
N MET A 187 -0.05 -21.62 -6.91
CA MET A 187 -0.23 -20.30 -7.51
C MET A 187 0.64 -20.10 -8.78
N PRO A 188 1.94 -20.47 -8.82
CA PRO A 188 2.72 -20.44 -10.06
C PRO A 188 2.12 -21.24 -11.22
N ILE A 189 1.43 -22.35 -10.94
CA ILE A 189 0.76 -23.15 -11.97
C ILE A 189 -0.45 -22.38 -12.51
N LEU A 190 -1.30 -21.86 -11.63
CA LEU A 190 -2.47 -21.05 -12.01
C LEU A 190 -2.09 -19.81 -12.82
N LEU A 191 -1.00 -19.14 -12.43
CA LEU A 191 -0.50 -17.94 -13.11
C LEU A 191 -0.01 -18.19 -14.54
N ARG A 192 0.21 -19.45 -14.94
CA ARG A 192 0.59 -19.83 -16.31
C ARG A 192 -0.61 -20.27 -17.16
N ASP A 193 -1.80 -20.37 -16.57
CA ASP A 193 -3.00 -20.79 -17.28
C ASP A 193 -3.45 -19.72 -18.29
N PRO A 194 -3.62 -20.06 -19.59
CA PRO A 194 -4.14 -19.13 -20.59
C PRO A 194 -5.50 -18.51 -20.22
N ALA A 195 -6.38 -19.26 -19.56
CA ALA A 195 -7.67 -18.77 -19.11
C ALA A 195 -7.50 -17.69 -18.03
N TYR A 196 -6.54 -17.88 -17.12
CA TYR A 196 -6.18 -16.85 -16.13
C TYR A 196 -5.66 -15.58 -16.82
N HIS A 197 -4.76 -15.70 -17.80
CA HIS A 197 -4.24 -14.54 -18.51
C HIS A 197 -5.32 -13.76 -19.28
N LYS A 198 -6.27 -14.48 -19.90
CA LYS A 198 -7.43 -13.86 -20.55
C LYS A 198 -8.27 -13.08 -19.53
N ALA A 199 -8.65 -13.72 -18.42
CA ALA A 199 -9.44 -13.08 -17.36
C ALA A 199 -8.71 -11.88 -16.73
N LEU A 200 -7.39 -11.99 -16.52
CA LEU A 200 -6.56 -10.89 -16.01
C LEU A 200 -6.55 -9.69 -16.96
N THR A 201 -6.41 -9.95 -18.27
CA THR A 201 -6.41 -8.89 -19.30
C THR A 201 -7.75 -8.16 -19.32
N GLU A 202 -8.85 -8.90 -19.31
CA GLU A 202 -10.21 -8.34 -19.26
C GLU A 202 -10.42 -7.54 -17.97
N ALA A 203 -10.02 -8.08 -16.81
CA ALA A 203 -10.18 -7.43 -15.51
C ALA A 203 -9.29 -6.18 -15.31
N THR A 204 -8.23 -6.02 -16.11
CA THR A 204 -7.28 -4.90 -16.02
C THR A 204 -7.41 -3.89 -17.15
N ALA A 205 -8.27 -4.12 -18.15
CA ALA A 205 -8.44 -3.22 -19.29
C ALA A 205 -8.74 -1.76 -18.88
N ASP A 206 -9.67 -1.55 -17.95
CA ASP A 206 -10.01 -0.22 -17.42
C ASP A 206 -8.86 0.42 -16.64
N LEU A 207 -8.08 -0.40 -15.94
CA LEU A 207 -6.89 0.07 -15.24
C LEU A 207 -5.85 0.59 -16.24
N HIS A 208 -5.61 -0.15 -17.33
CA HIS A 208 -4.70 0.27 -18.39
C HIS A 208 -5.17 1.56 -19.06
N THR A 209 -6.46 1.68 -19.38
CA THR A 209 -7.02 2.89 -20.00
C THR A 209 -6.86 4.11 -19.11
N ARG A 210 -7.22 4.02 -17.82
CA ARG A 210 -7.04 5.12 -16.85
C ARG A 210 -5.58 5.53 -16.68
N ASN A 211 -4.66 4.58 -16.74
CA ASN A 211 -3.23 4.86 -16.54
C ASN A 211 -2.53 5.40 -17.78
N ARG A 212 -3.06 5.17 -18.98
CA ARG A 212 -2.54 5.80 -20.20
C ARG A 212 -2.74 7.32 -20.21
N SER A 213 -3.89 7.82 -19.76
CA SER A 213 -4.13 9.27 -19.69
C SER A 213 -3.22 9.95 -18.66
N LEU A 214 -2.95 9.28 -17.54
CA LEU A 214 -2.03 9.76 -16.50
C LEU A 214 -0.60 9.95 -16.99
N LYS A 215 -0.07 8.99 -17.76
CA LYS A 215 1.28 9.10 -18.33
C LYS A 215 1.39 10.35 -19.22
N LYS A 216 0.39 10.56 -20.09
CA LYS A 216 0.33 11.76 -20.94
C LYS A 216 0.36 13.06 -20.12
N MET A 217 -0.35 13.13 -18.99
CA MET A 217 -0.36 14.32 -18.11
C MET A 217 0.99 14.58 -17.43
N GLY A 218 1.76 13.53 -17.12
CA GLY A 218 3.12 13.68 -16.59
C GLY A 218 4.13 14.16 -17.64
N GLU A 219 3.85 13.91 -18.92
CA GLU A 219 4.72 14.21 -20.07
C GLU A 219 4.37 15.52 -20.80
N HIS A 220 3.08 15.88 -20.94
CA HIS A 220 2.62 16.93 -21.88
C HIS A 220 2.71 18.38 -21.37
N ASP A 221 3.05 18.60 -20.11
CA ASP A 221 3.32 19.94 -19.56
C ASP A 221 4.83 20.14 -19.31
N ALA A 222 5.67 19.35 -19.99
CA ALA A 222 7.13 19.42 -19.98
C ALA A 222 7.67 20.13 -21.24
N ILE A 223 7.03 21.23 -21.63
CA ILE A 223 7.54 22.20 -22.60
C ILE A 223 7.26 23.60 -22.05
#